data_AF-A0A9E4HAU2-F1
#
_entry.id   AF-A0A9E4HAU2-F1
#
_cell.length_a   1.000
_cell.length_b   1.000
_cell.length_c   1.000
_cell.angle_alpha   90.00
_cell.angle_beta   90.00
_cell.angle_gamma   90.00
#
_symmetry.space_group_name_H-M   'P 1'
#
loop_
_entity.id
_entity.type
_entity.pdbx_description
1 polymer ?
#
loop_
_entity_poly.entity_id
_entity_poly.type
_entity_poly.pdbx_seq_one_letter_code
_entity_poly.pdbx_strand_id
1 'polypeptide(L)'
;IGVPGNSDNRYTSGHARVYEWSGANWTQLGGDIDGEVAGDEFGRSVSLSSDGKRLAVGAPYNDRNETGAGYVRVYGWSGTSWTQLGDDIDGEAKYDNSGKSVSLSSDGKHLAIGAPGHYWDWRAGYVRVYGWSGTSWAQLGGDIDGKAPKDEFGRSVSLSSDGKRLAIGAPSAGYVRVYGWDTTSSSWIQLGGDIDGETGWDYSGISVSLSSDGMRLAIGAPGNDGTLYGAGHVRVYQWSGTSWAQLGGDIDGEAEYDNSGRSVSLSSDGRRLAIGAPKHYWRAGHVRVYDDSCSIPPMGIEADDDDRINTGELVDHDQLIRLYPNPAGEVINLEIAECI
;
A
#
# COMPACT_ATOMS: atom_id res chain seq x y z
N ILE A 1 -1.44 8.46 -11.48
CA ILE A 1 -0.90 9.52 -10.58
C ILE A 1 -2.07 10.39 -10.15
N GLY A 2 -2.25 10.64 -8.86
CA GLY A 2 -3.22 11.62 -8.36
C GLY A 2 -2.52 12.89 -7.88
N VAL A 3 -3.16 14.05 -8.10
CA VAL A 3 -2.60 15.38 -7.79
C VAL A 3 -3.65 16.18 -7.00
N PRO A 4 -3.92 15.83 -5.73
CA PRO A 4 -5.06 16.36 -4.97
C PRO A 4 -5.03 17.88 -4.78
N GLY A 5 -3.85 18.49 -4.72
CA GLY A 5 -3.71 19.95 -4.53
C GLY A 5 -3.77 20.76 -5.83
N ASN A 6 -3.95 20.13 -6.99
CA ASN A 6 -3.96 20.85 -8.26
C ASN A 6 -5.17 21.81 -8.35
N SER A 7 -4.92 22.99 -8.94
CA SER A 7 -5.91 24.06 -9.06
C SER A 7 -6.21 24.47 -10.51
N ASP A 8 -5.85 23.64 -11.50
CA ASP A 8 -5.97 23.98 -12.92
C ASP A 8 -7.44 24.05 -13.37
N ASN A 9 -8.34 23.26 -12.75
CA ASN A 9 -9.79 23.35 -12.96
C ASN A 9 -10.46 24.30 -11.96
N ARG A 10 -10.36 24.02 -10.65
CA ARG A 10 -10.80 24.91 -9.55
C ARG A 10 -9.82 24.83 -8.39
N TYR A 11 -9.85 25.80 -7.48
CA TYR A 11 -8.96 25.84 -6.30
C TYR A 11 -8.95 24.49 -5.55
N THR A 12 -7.80 23.83 -5.55
CA THR A 12 -7.56 22.52 -4.92
C THR A 12 -8.62 21.47 -5.22
N SER A 13 -9.19 21.45 -6.44
CA SER A 13 -10.12 20.40 -6.86
C SER A 13 -9.42 19.08 -7.10
N GLY A 14 -8.14 19.13 -7.48
CA GLY A 14 -7.33 17.96 -7.79
C GLY A 14 -7.66 17.32 -9.14
N HIS A 15 -6.78 16.41 -9.58
CA HIS A 15 -7.00 15.57 -10.77
C HIS A 15 -6.25 14.25 -10.66
N ALA A 16 -6.56 13.31 -11.57
CA ALA A 16 -5.78 12.11 -11.81
C ALA A 16 -5.32 12.04 -13.27
N ARG A 17 -4.12 11.49 -13.47
CA ARG A 17 -3.53 11.21 -14.78
C ARG A 17 -3.07 9.77 -14.87
N VAL A 18 -3.30 9.14 -16.01
CA VAL A 18 -2.80 7.79 -16.32
C VAL A 18 -1.72 7.91 -17.39
N TYR A 19 -0.64 7.16 -17.24
CA TYR A 19 0.47 7.13 -18.19
C TYR A 19 0.72 5.70 -18.62
N GLU A 20 1.09 5.51 -19.88
CA GLU A 20 1.51 4.25 -20.46
C GLU A 20 2.99 4.32 -20.83
N TRP A 21 3.73 3.25 -20.54
CA TRP A 21 5.12 3.12 -20.92
C TRP A 21 5.23 2.51 -22.32
N SER A 22 5.81 3.26 -23.25
CA SER A 22 6.01 2.84 -24.63
C SER A 22 7.22 1.91 -24.84
N GLY A 23 8.00 1.62 -23.81
CA GLY A 23 9.33 0.99 -23.93
C GLY A 23 10.48 1.99 -23.85
N ALA A 24 10.22 3.29 -24.06
CA ALA A 24 11.24 4.35 -24.02
C ALA A 24 10.79 5.62 -23.30
N ASN A 25 9.50 5.96 -23.35
CA ASN A 25 8.94 7.15 -22.69
C ASN A 25 7.59 6.84 -22.05
N TRP A 26 7.29 7.55 -20.97
CA TRP A 26 5.95 7.61 -20.40
C TRP A 26 5.13 8.64 -21.17
N THR A 27 3.98 8.22 -21.70
CA THR A 27 3.03 9.09 -22.39
C THR A 27 1.70 9.08 -21.68
N GLN A 28 1.06 10.23 -21.53
CA GLN A 28 -0.25 10.29 -20.90
C GLN A 28 -1.29 9.56 -21.75
N LEU A 29 -2.05 8.68 -21.11
CA LEU A 29 -3.10 7.87 -21.73
C LEU A 29 -4.46 8.57 -21.54
N GLY A 30 -4.88 9.30 -22.58
CA GLY A 30 -6.08 10.16 -22.54
C GLY A 30 -5.80 11.55 -21.96
N GLY A 31 -6.87 12.30 -21.67
CA GLY A 31 -6.80 13.61 -21.01
C GLY A 31 -6.67 13.51 -19.48
N ASP A 32 -6.66 14.66 -18.82
CA ASP A 32 -6.76 14.74 -17.37
C ASP A 32 -8.15 14.29 -16.91
N ILE A 33 -8.21 13.65 -15.74
CA ILE A 33 -9.46 13.31 -15.05
C ILE A 33 -9.60 14.27 -13.88
N ASP A 34 -10.33 15.36 -14.09
CA ASP A 34 -10.42 16.47 -13.14
C ASP A 34 -11.47 16.25 -12.06
N GLY A 35 -11.14 16.66 -10.83
CA GLY A 35 -12.14 16.86 -9.78
C GLY A 35 -13.04 18.06 -10.10
N GLU A 36 -14.30 17.98 -9.68
CA GLU A 36 -15.32 18.97 -10.07
C GLU A 36 -15.51 20.13 -9.09
N VAL A 37 -15.24 19.91 -7.80
CA VAL A 37 -15.51 20.87 -6.72
C VAL A 37 -14.21 21.30 -6.04
N ALA A 38 -14.16 22.57 -5.63
CA ALA A 38 -12.99 23.15 -4.97
C ALA A 38 -12.80 22.55 -3.57
N GLY A 39 -11.57 22.12 -3.24
CA GLY A 39 -11.24 21.57 -1.92
C GLY A 39 -11.43 20.06 -1.76
N ASP A 40 -11.97 19.38 -2.78
CA ASP A 40 -12.26 17.94 -2.75
C ASP A 40 -11.03 17.03 -2.59
N GLU A 41 -9.85 17.54 -2.96
CA GLU A 41 -8.62 16.76 -3.09
C GLU A 41 -8.80 15.52 -3.98
N PHE A 42 -9.51 15.63 -5.12
CA PHE A 42 -9.67 14.52 -6.05
C PHE A 42 -8.30 14.00 -6.54
N GLY A 43 -8.11 12.69 -6.50
CA GLY A 43 -6.79 12.09 -6.72
C GLY A 43 -5.98 11.90 -5.44
N ARG A 44 -6.57 12.14 -4.25
CA ARG A 44 -5.90 11.87 -2.98
C ARG A 44 -5.52 10.39 -2.81
N SER A 45 -6.36 9.52 -3.33
CA SER A 45 -6.12 8.08 -3.43
C SER A 45 -6.48 7.63 -4.85
N VAL A 46 -5.69 6.71 -5.39
CA VAL A 46 -5.91 6.13 -6.72
C VAL A 46 -5.60 4.64 -6.69
N SER A 47 -6.35 3.84 -7.43
CA SER A 47 -6.05 2.42 -7.66
C SER A 47 -6.38 2.06 -9.11
N LEU A 48 -5.51 1.28 -9.74
CA LEU A 48 -5.66 0.82 -11.12
C LEU A 48 -5.78 -0.71 -11.15
N SER A 49 -6.66 -1.26 -12.00
CA SER A 49 -6.72 -2.69 -12.26
C SER A 49 -5.44 -3.19 -12.95
N SER A 50 -5.17 -4.48 -12.87
CA SER A 50 -3.94 -5.09 -13.42
C SER A 50 -3.82 -4.95 -14.94
N ASP A 51 -4.96 -4.96 -15.64
CA ASP A 51 -5.01 -4.72 -17.08
C ASP A 51 -4.93 -3.24 -17.48
N GLY A 52 -4.85 -2.32 -16.51
CA GLY A 52 -4.77 -0.88 -16.73
C GLY A 52 -6.04 -0.22 -17.23
N LYS A 53 -7.19 -0.91 -17.25
CA LYS A 53 -8.43 -0.41 -17.88
C LYS A 53 -9.46 0.14 -16.92
N ARG A 54 -9.28 -0.01 -15.61
CA ARG A 54 -10.18 0.51 -14.60
C ARG A 54 -9.42 1.26 -13.52
N LEU A 55 -9.84 2.50 -13.28
CA LEU A 55 -9.21 3.43 -12.34
C LEU A 55 -10.24 3.88 -11.31
N ALA A 56 -9.98 3.64 -10.02
CA ALA A 56 -10.71 4.25 -8.92
C ALA A 56 -9.95 5.48 -8.42
N VAL A 57 -10.68 6.56 -8.10
CA VAL A 57 -10.12 7.82 -7.62
C VAL A 57 -10.95 8.36 -6.47
N GLY A 58 -10.32 8.63 -5.33
CA GLY A 58 -10.97 9.20 -4.14
C GLY A 58 -10.84 10.72 -4.05
N ALA A 59 -11.87 11.33 -3.47
CA ALA A 59 -11.97 12.75 -3.12
C ALA A 59 -12.54 12.87 -1.69
N PRO A 60 -11.73 12.64 -0.65
CA PRO A 60 -12.21 12.50 0.73
C PRO A 60 -12.81 13.76 1.34
N TYR A 61 -12.61 14.93 0.76
CA TYR A 61 -13.08 16.18 1.34
C TYR A 61 -14.24 16.81 0.57
N ASN A 62 -14.84 16.05 -0.34
CA ASN A 62 -16.00 16.54 -1.05
C ASN A 62 -17.21 16.72 -0.11
N ASP A 63 -17.90 17.85 -0.31
CA ASP A 63 -19.01 18.32 0.50
C ASP A 63 -20.39 18.14 -0.18
N ARG A 64 -20.47 17.45 -1.33
CA ARG A 64 -21.67 17.41 -2.18
C ARG A 64 -22.85 16.74 -1.49
N ASN A 65 -22.60 15.63 -0.78
CA ASN A 65 -23.63 14.92 -0.02
C ASN A 65 -23.78 15.52 1.39
N GLU A 66 -22.71 15.52 2.18
CA GLU A 66 -22.58 16.22 3.46
C GLU A 66 -21.16 16.79 3.61
N THR A 67 -20.95 17.73 4.55
CA THR A 67 -19.63 18.34 4.78
C THR A 67 -18.56 17.27 5.07
N GLY A 68 -17.55 17.16 4.23
CA GLY A 68 -16.44 16.22 4.34
C GLY A 68 -16.86 14.76 4.30
N ALA A 69 -18.01 14.44 3.70
CA ALA A 69 -18.43 13.05 3.52
C ALA A 69 -17.47 12.30 2.57
N GLY A 70 -16.99 13.01 1.53
CA GLY A 70 -16.12 12.46 0.50
C GLY A 70 -16.85 11.58 -0.50
N TYR A 71 -16.18 11.23 -1.60
CA TYR A 71 -16.67 10.25 -2.57
C TYR A 71 -15.53 9.49 -3.27
N VAL A 72 -15.89 8.45 -4.02
CA VAL A 72 -15.02 7.77 -4.98
C VAL A 72 -15.70 7.69 -6.34
N ARG A 73 -14.93 7.97 -7.41
CA ARG A 73 -15.34 7.70 -8.79
C ARG A 73 -14.52 6.59 -9.39
N VAL A 74 -15.16 5.80 -10.24
CA VAL A 74 -14.47 4.75 -11.00
C VAL A 74 -14.60 5.03 -12.49
N TYR A 75 -13.50 4.90 -13.23
CA TYR A 75 -13.43 5.15 -14.66
C TYR A 75 -12.99 3.89 -15.40
N GLY A 76 -13.52 3.72 -16.60
CA GLY A 76 -13.13 2.71 -17.58
C GLY A 76 -12.42 3.33 -18.76
N TRP A 77 -11.38 2.68 -19.26
CA TRP A 77 -10.70 3.07 -20.49
C TRP A 77 -11.46 2.54 -21.72
N SER A 78 -11.90 3.44 -22.60
CA SER A 78 -12.62 3.09 -23.84
C SER A 78 -11.69 2.67 -24.98
N GLY A 79 -10.38 2.80 -24.82
CA GLY A 79 -9.40 2.77 -25.91
C GLY A 79 -8.96 4.16 -26.37
N THR A 80 -9.73 5.21 -26.05
CA THR A 80 -9.42 6.60 -26.45
C THR A 80 -9.60 7.62 -25.32
N SER A 81 -10.47 7.35 -24.35
CA SER A 81 -10.77 8.24 -23.24
C SER A 81 -11.13 7.46 -21.98
N TRP A 82 -10.95 8.10 -20.83
CA TRP A 82 -11.48 7.63 -19.56
C TRP A 82 -12.93 8.09 -19.41
N THR A 83 -13.83 7.16 -19.10
CA THR A 83 -15.26 7.45 -18.89
C THR A 83 -15.70 6.87 -17.56
N GLN A 84 -16.48 7.63 -16.79
CA GLN A 84 -16.99 7.15 -15.50
C GLN A 84 -17.87 5.90 -15.68
N LEU A 85 -17.74 4.94 -14.76
CA LEU A 85 -18.46 3.68 -14.69
C LEU A 85 -19.42 3.70 -13.50
N GLY A 86 -20.71 3.92 -13.78
CA GLY A 86 -21.74 4.07 -12.76
C GLY A 86 -21.77 5.47 -12.14
N ASP A 87 -22.58 5.64 -11.11
CA ASP A 87 -22.68 6.90 -10.35
C ASP A 87 -21.50 7.08 -9.38
N ASP A 88 -21.42 8.27 -8.77
CA ASP A 88 -20.49 8.55 -7.68
C ASP A 88 -20.79 7.60 -6.50
N ILE A 89 -19.74 7.09 -5.83
CA ILE A 89 -19.89 6.33 -4.59
C ILE A 89 -19.67 7.32 -3.43
N ASP A 90 -20.76 7.88 -2.93
CA ASP A 90 -20.74 8.93 -1.91
C ASP A 90 -20.52 8.37 -0.50
N GLY A 91 -19.78 9.11 0.33
CA GLY A 91 -19.76 8.93 1.78
C GLY A 91 -21.12 9.24 2.39
N GLU A 92 -21.48 8.54 3.46
CA GLU A 92 -22.85 8.59 4.00
C GLU A 92 -23.08 9.67 5.05
N ALA A 93 -22.02 10.18 5.68
CA ALA A 93 -22.18 11.14 6.75
C ALA A 93 -21.03 12.15 6.83
N LYS A 94 -21.33 13.25 7.52
CA LYS A 94 -20.41 14.36 7.77
C LYS A 94 -19.06 13.86 8.30
N TYR A 95 -17.99 14.34 7.67
CA TYR A 95 -16.61 14.07 8.05
C TYR A 95 -16.16 12.59 7.99
N ASP A 96 -16.90 11.74 7.28
CA ASP A 96 -16.49 10.35 7.03
C ASP A 96 -15.16 10.24 6.29
N ASN A 97 -14.84 11.25 5.48
CA ASN A 97 -13.68 11.27 4.60
C ASN A 97 -13.60 10.04 3.70
N SER A 98 -14.74 9.58 3.17
CA SER A 98 -14.83 8.41 2.28
C SER A 98 -13.97 8.62 1.03
N GLY A 99 -13.21 7.58 0.65
CA GLY A 99 -12.23 7.68 -0.43
C GLY A 99 -10.85 8.17 0.03
N LYS A 100 -10.59 8.24 1.35
CA LYS A 100 -9.24 8.54 1.86
C LYS A 100 -8.22 7.48 1.45
N SER A 101 -8.67 6.24 1.32
CA SER A 101 -7.93 5.12 0.76
C SER A 101 -8.85 4.31 -0.16
N VAL A 102 -8.32 3.81 -1.28
CA VAL A 102 -9.05 2.97 -2.23
C VAL A 102 -8.16 1.83 -2.69
N SER A 103 -8.74 0.66 -2.94
CA SER A 103 -8.03 -0.49 -3.53
C SER A 103 -8.97 -1.25 -4.46
N LEU A 104 -8.56 -1.46 -5.70
CA LEU A 104 -9.24 -2.32 -6.68
C LEU A 104 -8.64 -3.72 -6.68
N SER A 105 -9.48 -4.74 -6.91
CA SER A 105 -9.01 -6.07 -7.31
C SER A 105 -8.33 -6.03 -8.68
N SER A 106 -7.57 -7.06 -9.00
CA SER A 106 -6.80 -7.16 -10.26
C SER A 106 -7.69 -7.10 -11.50
N ASP A 107 -8.87 -7.75 -11.43
CA ASP A 107 -9.90 -7.70 -12.48
C ASP A 107 -10.74 -6.41 -12.46
N GLY A 108 -10.49 -5.53 -11.50
CA GLY A 108 -11.19 -4.28 -11.30
C GLY A 108 -12.66 -4.43 -10.84
N LYS A 109 -13.15 -5.62 -10.50
CA LYS A 109 -14.58 -5.81 -10.17
C LYS A 109 -14.91 -5.59 -8.71
N HIS A 110 -13.93 -5.59 -7.83
CA HIS A 110 -14.09 -5.30 -6.41
C HIS A 110 -13.33 -4.03 -6.06
N LEU A 111 -13.93 -3.17 -5.24
CA LEU A 111 -13.37 -1.90 -4.80
C LEU A 111 -13.57 -1.76 -3.28
N ALA A 112 -12.48 -1.68 -2.52
CA ALA A 112 -12.53 -1.30 -1.11
C ALA A 112 -12.32 0.21 -0.98
N ILE A 113 -13.11 0.85 -0.12
CA ILE A 113 -13.10 2.30 0.14
C ILE A 113 -13.01 2.51 1.65
N GLY A 114 -11.94 3.17 2.09
CA GLY A 114 -11.78 3.55 3.48
C GLY A 114 -12.34 4.94 3.78
N ALA A 115 -13.08 5.02 4.89
CA ALA A 115 -13.66 6.22 5.47
C ALA A 115 -13.20 6.32 6.94
N PRO A 116 -11.93 6.74 7.18
CA PRO A 116 -11.36 6.76 8.53
C PRO A 116 -12.00 7.78 9.48
N GLY A 117 -12.93 8.60 8.98
CA GLY A 117 -13.48 9.71 9.73
C GLY A 117 -12.47 10.83 9.92
N HIS A 118 -12.88 11.86 10.63
CA HIS A 118 -12.02 12.95 11.06
C HIS A 118 -11.59 12.74 12.51
N TYR A 119 -10.36 13.09 12.88
CA TYR A 119 -9.80 12.84 14.22
C TYR A 119 -10.63 13.43 15.39
N TRP A 120 -11.39 14.49 15.10
CA TRP A 120 -12.25 15.17 16.06
C TRP A 120 -13.67 14.60 16.12
N ASP A 121 -14.02 13.72 15.17
CA ASP A 121 -15.25 12.95 15.18
C ASP A 121 -15.05 11.69 16.04
N TRP A 122 -16.01 11.37 16.88
CA TRP A 122 -15.92 10.26 17.85
C TRP A 122 -16.26 8.91 17.20
N ARG A 123 -15.96 8.77 15.91
CA ARG A 123 -16.20 7.57 15.10
C ARG A 123 -14.93 6.75 14.97
N ALA A 124 -15.08 5.44 14.87
CA ALA A 124 -13.95 4.55 14.69
C ALA A 124 -13.34 4.61 13.28
N GLY A 125 -14.13 5.06 12.31
CA GLY A 125 -13.87 4.86 10.88
C GLY A 125 -14.42 3.51 10.42
N TYR A 126 -14.63 3.39 9.11
CA TYR A 126 -15.17 2.18 8.49
C TYR A 126 -14.55 1.94 7.10
N VAL A 127 -14.75 0.73 6.58
CA VAL A 127 -14.45 0.36 5.20
C VAL A 127 -15.69 -0.26 4.57
N ARG A 128 -15.96 0.13 3.32
CA ARG A 128 -16.97 -0.52 2.47
C ARG A 128 -16.32 -1.18 1.28
N VAL A 129 -16.87 -2.31 0.87
CA VAL A 129 -16.44 -3.00 -0.34
C VAL A 129 -17.59 -3.03 -1.33
N TYR A 130 -17.31 -2.72 -2.59
CA TYR A 130 -18.28 -2.67 -3.67
C TYR A 130 -17.92 -3.66 -4.77
N GLY A 131 -18.94 -4.25 -5.38
CA GLY A 131 -18.86 -5.11 -6.55
C GLY A 131 -19.46 -4.43 -7.77
N TRP A 132 -18.80 -4.55 -8.91
CA TRP A 132 -19.31 -4.06 -10.18
C TRP A 132 -20.31 -5.04 -10.81
N SER A 133 -21.56 -4.61 -11.00
CA SER A 133 -22.63 -5.42 -11.58
C SER A 133 -22.58 -5.53 -13.11
N GLY A 134 -21.72 -4.73 -13.77
CA GLY A 134 -21.78 -4.49 -15.21
C GLY A 134 -22.39 -3.13 -15.55
N THR A 135 -23.17 -2.54 -14.64
CA THR A 135 -23.87 -1.25 -14.85
C THR A 135 -23.72 -0.29 -13.68
N SER A 136 -23.56 -0.80 -12.46
CA SER A 136 -23.46 -0.02 -11.23
C SER A 136 -22.54 -0.69 -10.21
N TRP A 137 -22.05 0.09 -9.26
CA TRP A 137 -21.36 -0.40 -8.07
C TRP A 137 -22.39 -0.66 -6.97
N ALA A 138 -22.37 -1.86 -6.41
CA ALA A 138 -23.23 -2.25 -5.29
C ALA A 138 -22.37 -2.72 -4.12
N GLN A 139 -22.72 -2.31 -2.91
CA GLN A 139 -21.99 -2.73 -1.71
C GLN A 139 -22.09 -4.26 -1.51
N LEU A 140 -20.97 -4.88 -1.16
CA LEU A 140 -20.83 -6.31 -0.88
C LEU A 140 -20.72 -6.52 0.63
N GLY A 141 -21.82 -6.97 1.24
CA GLY A 141 -21.95 -7.11 2.68
C GLY A 141 -22.31 -5.78 3.37
N GLY A 142 -22.23 -5.77 4.70
CA GLY A 142 -22.36 -4.55 5.50
C GLY A 142 -21.06 -3.76 5.60
N ASP A 143 -21.09 -2.69 6.39
CA ASP A 143 -19.91 -1.91 6.73
C ASP A 143 -18.95 -2.73 7.61
N ILE A 144 -17.66 -2.48 7.44
CA ILE A 144 -16.61 -3.03 8.30
C ILE A 144 -16.15 -1.92 9.23
N ASP A 145 -16.62 -1.94 10.48
CA ASP A 145 -16.36 -0.89 11.46
C ASP A 145 -15.07 -1.10 12.26
N GLY A 146 -14.41 0.01 12.59
CA GLY A 146 -13.33 0.03 13.59
C GLY A 146 -13.83 -0.31 15.00
N LYS A 147 -12.93 -0.67 15.91
CA LYS A 147 -13.32 -1.18 17.25
C LYS A 147 -13.65 -0.07 18.25
N ALA A 148 -13.05 1.10 18.11
CA ALA A 148 -13.21 2.20 19.03
C ALA A 148 -13.14 3.58 18.34
N PRO A 149 -13.78 4.61 18.91
CA PRO A 149 -13.66 5.99 18.44
C PRO A 149 -12.20 6.43 18.22
N LYS A 150 -11.95 7.13 17.11
CA LYS A 150 -10.65 7.71 16.72
C LYS A 150 -9.56 6.71 16.35
N ASP A 151 -9.92 5.45 16.08
CA ASP A 151 -8.98 4.45 15.57
C ASP A 151 -8.39 4.83 14.20
N GLU A 152 -9.10 5.68 13.45
CA GLU A 152 -8.86 5.94 12.03
C GLU A 152 -8.92 4.66 11.18
N PHE A 153 -9.84 3.75 11.51
CA PHE A 153 -10.00 2.49 10.80
C PHE A 153 -10.42 2.74 9.34
N GLY A 154 -9.68 2.16 8.38
CA GLY A 154 -9.84 2.48 6.96
C GLY A 154 -8.86 3.54 6.46
N ARG A 155 -7.88 3.96 7.28
CA ARG A 155 -6.86 4.92 6.87
C ARG A 155 -6.00 4.42 5.70
N SER A 156 -5.79 3.11 5.65
CA SER A 156 -5.20 2.38 4.52
C SER A 156 -5.95 1.07 4.30
N VAL A 157 -6.15 0.70 3.03
CA VAL A 157 -6.80 -0.55 2.64
C VAL A 157 -6.00 -1.24 1.53
N SER A 158 -6.01 -2.57 1.50
CA SER A 158 -5.44 -3.36 0.41
C SER A 158 -6.30 -4.60 0.16
N LEU A 159 -6.76 -4.78 -1.09
CA LEU A 159 -7.39 -6.01 -1.55
C LEU A 159 -6.35 -7.00 -2.10
N SER A 160 -6.65 -8.30 -1.98
CA SER A 160 -6.02 -9.34 -2.80
C SER A 160 -6.45 -9.23 -4.26
N SER A 161 -5.72 -9.90 -5.16
CA SER A 161 -5.99 -9.85 -6.61
C SER A 161 -7.39 -10.32 -6.97
N ASP A 162 -7.92 -11.32 -6.27
CA ASP A 162 -9.27 -11.85 -6.47
C ASP A 162 -10.37 -11.03 -5.77
N GLY A 163 -9.99 -10.02 -4.99
CA GLY A 163 -10.91 -9.16 -4.24
C GLY A 163 -11.56 -9.83 -3.04
N LYS A 164 -11.10 -11.00 -2.58
CA LYS A 164 -11.72 -11.76 -1.49
C LYS A 164 -11.01 -11.65 -0.15
N ARG A 165 -9.84 -11.03 -0.10
CA ARG A 165 -9.14 -10.69 1.13
C ARG A 165 -8.87 -9.20 1.19
N LEU A 166 -9.04 -8.62 2.37
CA LEU A 166 -8.93 -7.18 2.60
C LEU A 166 -8.15 -6.93 3.89
N ALA A 167 -7.04 -6.20 3.79
CA ALA A 167 -6.32 -5.67 4.94
C ALA A 167 -6.72 -4.22 5.20
N ILE A 168 -6.92 -3.85 6.46
CA ILE A 168 -7.40 -2.53 6.88
C ILE A 168 -6.56 -2.04 8.06
N GLY A 169 -5.98 -0.85 7.92
CA GLY A 169 -5.19 -0.19 8.97
C GLY A 169 -6.00 0.81 9.79
N ALA A 170 -5.67 0.88 11.09
CA ALA A 170 -6.17 1.82 12.08
C ALA A 170 -4.99 2.42 12.87
N PRO A 171 -4.21 3.34 12.27
CA PRO A 171 -2.94 3.78 12.81
C PRO A 171 -3.03 4.58 14.11
N SER A 172 -4.15 5.23 14.39
CA SER A 172 -4.28 5.99 15.65
C SER A 172 -4.40 5.07 16.87
N ALA A 173 -5.05 3.91 16.70
CA ALA A 173 -5.05 2.85 17.71
C ALA A 173 -3.88 1.86 17.55
N GLY A 174 -3.20 1.89 16.40
CA GLY A 174 -2.01 1.10 16.13
C GLY A 174 -2.30 -0.37 15.83
N TYR A 175 -3.32 -0.69 15.03
CA TYR A 175 -3.59 -2.08 14.65
C TYR A 175 -4.00 -2.24 13.18
N VAL A 176 -3.89 -3.47 12.68
CA VAL A 176 -4.40 -3.89 11.37
C VAL A 176 -5.35 -5.07 11.55
N ARG A 177 -6.42 -5.11 10.74
CA ARG A 177 -7.29 -6.28 10.61
C ARG A 177 -7.29 -6.80 9.20
N VAL A 178 -7.45 -8.11 9.07
CA VAL A 178 -7.63 -8.75 7.77
C VAL A 178 -8.96 -9.47 7.74
N TYR A 179 -9.71 -9.31 6.65
CA TYR A 179 -11.00 -9.93 6.43
C TYR A 179 -10.98 -10.81 5.19
N GLY A 180 -11.77 -11.88 5.23
CA GLY A 180 -12.07 -12.74 4.10
C GLY A 180 -13.56 -12.66 3.75
N TRP A 181 -13.88 -12.65 2.47
CA TRP A 181 -15.26 -12.72 2.00
C TRP A 181 -15.82 -14.14 2.13
N ASP A 182 -16.86 -14.32 2.95
CA ASP A 182 -17.63 -15.56 3.01
C ASP A 182 -18.83 -15.49 2.06
N THR A 183 -18.79 -16.29 1.00
CA THR A 183 -19.88 -16.38 0.02
C THR A 183 -21.16 -16.98 0.60
N THR A 184 -21.06 -17.74 1.69
CA THR A 184 -22.22 -18.42 2.29
C THR A 184 -23.10 -17.42 3.03
N SER A 185 -22.48 -16.60 3.89
CA SER A 185 -23.17 -15.53 4.62
C SER A 185 -23.25 -14.21 3.85
N SER A 186 -22.56 -14.09 2.70
CA SER A 186 -22.39 -12.83 1.97
C SER A 186 -21.88 -11.70 2.88
N SER A 187 -20.85 -12.00 3.67
CA SER A 187 -20.29 -11.09 4.65
C SER A 187 -18.77 -11.16 4.75
N TRP A 188 -18.17 -10.09 5.25
CA TRP A 188 -16.74 -10.02 5.53
C TRP A 188 -16.45 -10.54 6.94
N ILE A 189 -15.65 -11.59 7.04
CA ILE A 189 -15.30 -12.25 8.29
C ILE A 189 -13.83 -11.98 8.61
N GLN A 190 -13.54 -11.51 9.83
CA GLN A 190 -12.16 -11.28 10.26
C GLN A 190 -11.37 -12.60 10.29
N LEU A 191 -10.17 -12.59 9.73
CA LEU A 191 -9.23 -13.71 9.66
C LEU A 191 -8.15 -13.56 10.73
N GLY A 192 -8.31 -14.29 11.84
CA GLY A 192 -7.43 -14.19 13.00
C GLY A 192 -7.78 -13.01 13.93
N GLY A 193 -6.91 -12.73 14.89
CA GLY A 193 -7.05 -11.57 15.78
C GLY A 193 -6.62 -10.25 15.13
N ASP A 194 -6.65 -9.17 15.92
CA ASP A 194 -6.01 -7.91 15.53
C ASP A 194 -4.49 -8.12 15.44
N ILE A 195 -3.84 -7.51 14.46
CA ILE A 195 -2.38 -7.43 14.38
C ILE A 195 -1.97 -6.11 15.02
N ASP A 196 -1.62 -6.17 16.30
CA ASP A 196 -1.32 -4.97 17.09
C ASP A 196 0.12 -4.47 16.85
N GLY A 197 0.25 -3.14 16.85
CA GLY A 197 1.51 -2.41 16.89
C GLY A 197 2.29 -2.67 18.18
N GLU A 198 3.55 -2.26 18.23
CA GLU A 198 4.37 -2.44 19.44
C GLU A 198 4.00 -1.44 20.52
N THR A 199 3.89 -0.16 20.14
CA THR A 199 3.50 0.90 21.07
C THR A 199 2.48 1.86 20.45
N GLY A 200 1.78 2.58 21.33
CA GLY A 200 0.91 3.66 20.88
C GLY A 200 1.74 4.78 20.25
N TRP A 201 1.19 5.44 19.22
CA TRP A 201 1.83 6.50 18.44
C TRP A 201 2.91 6.07 17.43
N ASP A 202 3.20 4.77 17.31
CA ASP A 202 4.05 4.26 16.21
C ASP A 202 3.33 4.33 14.85
N TYR A 203 2.01 4.55 14.88
CA TYR A 203 1.13 4.57 13.71
C TYR A 203 1.16 3.26 12.91
N SER A 204 1.25 2.11 13.59
CA SER A 204 1.15 0.79 12.95
C SER A 204 -0.16 0.66 12.18
N GLY A 205 -0.06 0.29 10.90
CA GLY A 205 -1.20 0.27 9.99
C GLY A 205 -1.43 1.58 9.25
N ILE A 206 -0.45 2.50 9.21
CA ILE A 206 -0.56 3.69 8.36
C ILE A 206 -0.57 3.34 6.87
N SER A 207 0.11 2.24 6.54
CA SER A 207 0.22 1.68 5.21
C SER A 207 0.20 0.16 5.33
N VAL A 208 -0.54 -0.48 4.43
CA VAL A 208 -0.69 -1.93 4.36
C VAL A 208 -0.61 -2.36 2.91
N SER A 209 -0.04 -3.53 2.65
CA SER A 209 -0.04 -4.14 1.32
C SER A 209 -0.19 -5.64 1.45
N LEU A 210 -1.17 -6.22 0.74
CA LEU A 210 -1.30 -7.66 0.56
C LEU A 210 -0.55 -8.14 -0.69
N SER A 211 -0.08 -9.39 -0.66
CA SER A 211 0.27 -10.13 -1.88
C SER A 211 -0.97 -10.48 -2.69
N SER A 212 -0.78 -10.91 -3.94
CA SER A 212 -1.88 -11.22 -4.88
C SER A 212 -2.81 -12.31 -4.38
N ASP A 213 -2.26 -13.36 -3.75
CA ASP A 213 -3.00 -14.45 -3.11
C ASP A 213 -3.55 -14.06 -1.72
N GLY A 214 -3.20 -12.86 -1.23
CA GLY A 214 -3.56 -12.36 0.07
C GLY A 214 -2.86 -13.06 1.24
N MET A 215 -1.87 -13.92 1.01
CA MET A 215 -1.27 -14.74 2.07
C MET A 215 -0.12 -14.03 2.80
N ARG A 216 0.48 -13.00 2.20
CA ARG A 216 1.47 -12.12 2.82
C ARG A 216 0.91 -10.72 3.00
N LEU A 217 1.30 -10.08 4.10
CA LEU A 217 0.89 -8.73 4.48
C LEU A 217 2.10 -7.96 4.98
N ALA A 218 2.37 -6.80 4.40
CA ALA A 218 3.33 -5.83 4.94
C ALA A 218 2.57 -4.71 5.67
N ILE A 219 3.06 -4.30 6.84
CA ILE A 219 2.48 -3.26 7.68
C ILE A 219 3.55 -2.25 8.05
N GLY A 220 3.34 -0.98 7.69
CA GLY A 220 4.23 0.11 8.07
C GLY A 220 3.81 0.83 9.35
N ALA A 221 4.80 1.25 10.14
CA ALA A 221 4.66 2.01 11.37
C ALA A 221 5.74 3.12 11.45
N PRO A 222 5.54 4.25 10.74
CA PRO A 222 6.57 5.27 10.54
C PRO A 222 6.91 6.12 11.76
N GLY A 223 6.14 5.98 12.84
CA GLY A 223 6.42 6.64 14.11
C GLY A 223 7.21 5.78 15.08
N ASN A 224 7.57 4.55 14.71
CA ASN A 224 8.29 3.66 15.61
C ASN A 224 9.70 4.16 15.93
N ASP A 225 10.06 4.04 17.20
CA ASP A 225 11.31 4.55 17.78
C ASP A 225 12.24 3.41 18.26
N GLY A 226 12.02 2.17 17.83
CA GLY A 226 12.72 0.97 18.31
C GLY A 226 14.24 0.99 18.10
N THR A 227 14.70 1.67 17.05
CA THR A 227 16.14 1.86 16.73
C THR A 227 16.62 3.29 16.99
N LEU A 228 16.01 4.27 16.32
CA LEU A 228 16.28 5.70 16.44
C LEU A 228 14.95 6.45 16.52
N TYR A 229 14.99 7.67 17.09
CA TYR A 229 13.79 8.49 17.24
C TYR A 229 13.13 8.80 15.89
N GLY A 230 11.91 8.32 15.69
CA GLY A 230 11.10 8.47 14.50
C GLY A 230 11.65 7.78 13.26
N ALA A 231 12.50 6.76 13.43
CA ALA A 231 13.03 5.98 12.30
C ALA A 231 11.90 5.31 11.53
N GLY A 232 10.91 4.78 12.26
CA GLY A 232 9.84 3.97 11.72
C GLY A 232 10.31 2.56 11.36
N HIS A 233 9.36 1.64 11.17
CA HIS A 233 9.67 0.30 10.70
C HIS A 233 8.56 -0.31 9.86
N VAL A 234 8.83 -1.49 9.33
CA VAL A 234 7.87 -2.35 8.64
C VAL A 234 7.96 -3.76 9.19
N ARG A 235 6.81 -4.40 9.37
CA ARG A 235 6.72 -5.83 9.68
C ARG A 235 5.97 -6.57 8.59
N VAL A 236 6.44 -7.77 8.27
CA VAL A 236 5.84 -8.67 7.28
C VAL A 236 5.19 -9.84 8.00
N TYR A 237 3.99 -10.22 7.59
CA TYR A 237 3.22 -11.31 8.17
C TYR A 237 2.80 -12.32 7.12
N GLN A 238 2.76 -13.59 7.52
CA GLN A 238 2.31 -14.72 6.74
C GLN A 238 1.06 -15.33 7.40
N TRP A 239 0.01 -15.56 6.60
CA TRP A 239 -1.18 -16.27 7.07
C TRP A 239 -0.90 -17.76 7.22
N SER A 240 -1.16 -18.31 8.41
CA SER A 240 -0.97 -19.75 8.72
C SER A 240 -2.17 -20.64 8.37
N GLY A 241 -3.31 -20.04 8.02
CA GLY A 241 -4.61 -20.72 7.99
C GLY A 241 -5.50 -20.40 9.20
N THR A 242 -4.90 -19.98 10.32
CA THR A 242 -5.62 -19.66 11.56
C THR A 242 -5.23 -18.30 12.16
N SER A 243 -4.01 -17.84 11.92
CA SER A 243 -3.47 -16.60 12.47
C SER A 243 -2.44 -15.97 11.53
N TRP A 244 -2.17 -14.67 11.72
CA TRP A 244 -1.06 -13.98 11.08
C TRP A 244 0.18 -14.11 11.95
N ALA A 245 1.22 -14.74 11.42
CA ALA A 245 2.52 -14.85 12.08
C ALA A 245 3.52 -13.92 11.41
N GLN A 246 4.31 -13.19 12.19
CA GLN A 246 5.37 -12.36 11.64
C GLN A 246 6.41 -13.26 10.95
N LEU A 247 6.83 -12.84 9.76
CA LEU A 247 7.86 -13.47 8.95
C LEU A 247 9.14 -12.63 9.06
N GLY A 248 10.19 -13.22 9.60
CA GLY A 248 11.45 -12.51 9.82
C GLY A 248 11.41 -11.54 11.00
N GLY A 249 12.44 -10.69 11.06
CA GLY A 249 12.54 -9.62 12.05
C GLY A 249 11.75 -8.37 11.67
N ASP A 250 11.96 -7.30 12.43
CA ASP A 250 11.49 -5.97 12.09
C ASP A 250 12.42 -5.36 11.03
N ILE A 251 11.85 -4.65 10.05
CA ILE A 251 12.63 -3.93 9.03
C ILE A 251 12.68 -2.45 9.43
N ASP A 252 13.72 -2.10 10.18
CA ASP A 252 13.86 -0.78 10.79
C ASP A 252 14.34 0.31 9.83
N GLY A 253 13.94 1.55 10.10
CA GLY A 253 14.47 2.76 9.46
C GLY A 253 15.93 3.00 9.84
N GLU A 254 16.69 3.60 8.92
CA GLU A 254 18.16 3.75 9.04
C GLU A 254 18.61 5.08 9.64
N ALA A 255 17.67 6.02 9.84
CA ALA A 255 17.98 7.36 10.32
C ALA A 255 16.91 7.91 11.27
N GLU A 256 17.29 8.87 12.11
CA GLU A 256 16.32 9.65 12.89
C GLU A 256 15.32 10.36 11.97
N TYR A 257 14.05 10.32 12.33
CA TYR A 257 12.94 10.88 11.57
C TYR A 257 12.81 10.37 10.14
N ASP A 258 13.37 9.20 9.79
CA ASP A 258 13.30 8.64 8.44
C ASP A 258 11.85 8.42 7.96
N ASN A 259 10.94 8.10 8.89
CA ASN A 259 9.56 7.72 8.63
C ASN A 259 9.49 6.50 7.68
N SER A 260 10.39 5.54 7.85
CA SER A 260 10.36 4.24 7.16
C SER A 260 9.01 3.56 7.40
N GLY A 261 8.46 2.91 6.37
CA GLY A 261 7.11 2.32 6.45
C GLY A 261 5.97 3.31 6.26
N ARG A 262 6.25 4.55 5.84
CA ARG A 262 5.19 5.51 5.47
C ARG A 262 4.37 5.02 4.27
N SER A 263 4.99 4.26 3.38
CA SER A 263 4.33 3.52 2.30
C SER A 263 5.01 2.17 2.12
N VAL A 264 4.22 1.12 1.93
CA VAL A 264 4.71 -0.24 1.63
C VAL A 264 4.03 -0.78 0.39
N SER A 265 4.73 -1.60 -0.39
CA SER A 265 4.15 -2.33 -1.52
C SER A 265 4.82 -3.68 -1.68
N LEU A 266 4.00 -4.74 -1.64
CA LEU A 266 4.43 -6.10 -1.94
C LEU A 266 4.28 -6.42 -3.43
N SER A 267 5.18 -7.24 -3.96
CA SER A 267 5.00 -7.91 -5.23
C SER A 267 3.85 -8.92 -5.20
N SER A 268 3.38 -9.33 -6.38
CA SER A 268 2.29 -10.29 -6.54
C SER A 268 2.54 -11.60 -5.79
N ASP A 269 3.77 -12.14 -5.87
CA ASP A 269 4.21 -13.35 -5.15
C ASP A 269 4.54 -13.11 -3.67
N GLY A 270 4.51 -11.86 -3.22
CA GLY A 270 4.85 -11.43 -1.87
C GLY A 270 6.33 -11.56 -1.50
N ARG A 271 7.23 -11.86 -2.45
CA ARG A 271 8.66 -12.04 -2.18
C ARG A 271 9.47 -10.75 -2.20
N ARG A 272 8.97 -9.72 -2.87
CA ARG A 272 9.62 -8.40 -2.92
C ARG A 272 8.78 -7.37 -2.20
N LEU A 273 9.45 -6.55 -1.40
CA LEU A 273 8.83 -5.48 -0.63
C LEU A 273 9.55 -4.16 -0.91
N ALA A 274 8.81 -3.14 -1.32
CA ALA A 274 9.30 -1.77 -1.38
C ALA A 274 8.81 -0.98 -0.16
N ILE A 275 9.72 -0.26 0.50
CA ILE A 275 9.44 0.56 1.68
C ILE A 275 9.87 1.99 1.40
N GLY A 276 8.93 2.93 1.52
CA GLY A 276 9.20 4.36 1.36
C GLY A 276 9.45 5.06 2.70
N ALA A 277 10.50 5.87 2.74
CA ALA A 277 10.89 6.69 3.88
C ALA A 277 11.07 8.15 3.43
N PRO A 278 10.00 8.97 3.44
CA PRO A 278 9.97 10.25 2.75
C PRO A 278 10.71 11.39 3.48
N LYS A 279 11.15 11.16 4.72
CA LYS A 279 11.81 12.20 5.53
C LYS A 279 13.31 11.98 5.72
N HIS A 280 13.85 10.91 5.16
CA HIS A 280 15.29 10.67 5.05
C HIS A 280 16.08 11.93 4.68
N TYR A 281 17.18 12.19 5.41
CA TYR A 281 18.10 13.33 5.23
C TYR A 281 17.43 14.63 4.77
N TRP A 282 16.78 15.35 5.68
CA TRP A 282 16.15 16.65 5.40
C TRP A 282 15.07 16.59 4.29
N ARG A 283 14.28 15.52 4.23
CA ARG A 283 13.19 15.29 3.25
C ARG A 283 13.65 15.02 1.81
N ALA A 284 14.89 14.58 1.60
CA ALA A 284 15.28 14.00 0.32
C ALA A 284 14.45 12.74 0.02
N GLY A 285 14.17 11.96 1.06
CA GLY A 285 13.41 10.72 0.99
C GLY A 285 14.15 9.60 0.25
N HIS A 286 13.77 8.35 0.52
CA HIS A 286 14.28 7.21 -0.25
C HIS A 286 13.26 6.06 -0.28
N VAL A 287 13.56 5.04 -1.08
CA VAL A 287 12.84 3.76 -1.13
C VAL A 287 13.85 2.62 -1.03
N ARG A 288 13.65 1.70 -0.08
CA ARG A 288 14.40 0.44 0.01
C ARG A 288 13.58 -0.71 -0.56
N VAL A 289 14.25 -1.67 -1.21
CA VAL A 289 13.62 -2.85 -1.81
C VAL A 289 14.28 -4.09 -1.23
N TYR A 290 13.46 -4.96 -0.65
CA TYR A 290 13.86 -6.22 -0.02
C TYR A 290 13.36 -7.40 -0.85
N ASP A 291 14.10 -8.51 -0.82
CA ASP A 291 13.77 -9.72 -1.59
C ASP A 291 14.00 -10.99 -0.75
N ASP A 292 12.95 -11.80 -0.63
CA ASP A 292 12.88 -13.11 0.05
C ASP A 292 13.29 -14.28 -0.88
N SER A 293 14.03 -14.00 -1.96
CA SER A 293 14.64 -15.03 -2.84
C SER A 293 16.02 -15.49 -2.38
N CYS A 294 16.53 -14.95 -1.28
CA CYS A 294 17.85 -15.32 -0.77
C CYS A 294 17.81 -16.66 -0.01
N SER A 295 17.79 -17.78 -0.75
CA SER A 295 18.49 -18.96 -0.23
C SER A 295 19.97 -18.65 -0.35
N ILE A 296 20.67 -18.40 0.76
CA ILE A 296 22.13 -18.52 0.76
C ILE A 296 22.39 -20.03 0.61
N PRO A 297 22.80 -20.55 -0.56
CA PRO A 297 23.32 -21.91 -0.56
C PRO A 297 24.48 -21.92 0.44
N PRO A 298 24.62 -22.94 1.30
CA PRO A 298 25.77 -23.00 2.18
C PRO A 298 27.02 -22.78 1.32
N MET A 299 27.74 -21.69 1.54
CA MET A 299 29.05 -21.50 0.95
C MET A 299 29.92 -22.61 1.53
N GLY A 300 29.98 -23.74 0.82
CA GLY A 300 31.01 -24.73 1.01
C GLY A 300 32.31 -24.07 0.62
N ILE A 301 33.01 -23.49 1.58
CA ILE A 301 34.44 -23.25 1.44
C ILE A 301 35.05 -24.65 1.53
N GLU A 302 35.15 -25.35 0.39
CA GLU A 302 36.13 -26.42 0.27
C GLU A 302 37.48 -25.74 0.16
N ALA A 303 38.17 -25.64 1.30
CA ALA A 303 39.61 -25.46 1.28
C ALA A 303 40.18 -26.74 0.65
N ASP A 304 40.68 -26.65 -0.57
CA ASP A 304 41.68 -27.61 -1.03
C ASP A 304 42.91 -27.45 -0.11
N ASP A 305 43.65 -28.53 0.12
CA ASP A 305 44.73 -28.67 1.11
C ASP A 305 45.94 -27.71 0.89
N ASP A 306 45.78 -26.68 0.06
CA ASP A 306 46.81 -25.71 -0.33
C ASP A 306 46.26 -24.26 -0.38
N ASP A 307 45.55 -23.84 0.66
CA ASP A 307 45.35 -22.46 1.17
C ASP A 307 45.33 -21.27 0.17
N ARG A 308 44.78 -21.47 -1.04
CA ARG A 308 44.66 -20.44 -2.09
C ARG A 308 43.23 -20.39 -2.60
N ILE A 309 42.59 -19.24 -2.40
CA ILE A 309 41.31 -18.91 -3.02
C ILE A 309 41.53 -18.83 -4.54
N ASN A 310 41.08 -19.84 -5.27
CA ASN A 310 41.17 -19.87 -6.72
C ASN A 310 40.07 -18.96 -7.29
N THR A 311 40.42 -17.76 -7.76
CA THR A 311 39.48 -16.78 -8.35
C THR A 311 39.09 -17.13 -9.80
N GLY A 312 39.00 -18.41 -10.13
CA GLY A 312 38.68 -18.89 -11.47
C GLY A 312 37.31 -19.55 -11.49
N GLU A 313 36.35 -18.89 -12.15
CA GLU A 313 35.02 -19.39 -12.52
C GLU A 313 34.01 -19.62 -11.37
N LEU A 314 33.37 -18.52 -10.94
CA LEU A 314 31.99 -18.55 -10.47
C LEU A 314 31.14 -17.81 -11.50
N VAL A 315 30.67 -18.55 -12.51
CA VAL A 315 29.58 -18.10 -13.39
C VAL A 315 28.34 -18.80 -12.89
N ASP A 316 27.57 -18.12 -12.03
CA ASP A 316 26.15 -18.43 -11.86
C ASP A 316 25.35 -17.25 -12.42
N HIS A 317 24.42 -17.57 -13.31
CA HIS A 317 23.83 -16.63 -14.27
C HIS A 317 22.70 -15.76 -13.71
N ASP A 318 22.40 -15.83 -12.41
CA ASP A 318 21.22 -15.16 -11.83
C ASP A 318 21.49 -14.20 -10.67
N GLN A 319 22.75 -13.84 -10.38
CA GLN A 319 23.07 -12.81 -9.38
C GLN A 319 23.99 -11.70 -9.94
N LEU A 320 23.43 -10.50 -10.08
CA LEU A 320 24.19 -9.28 -10.39
C LEU A 320 24.95 -8.81 -9.13
N ILE A 321 26.10 -9.42 -8.86
CA ILE A 321 27.06 -8.89 -7.89
C ILE A 321 27.70 -7.64 -8.50
N ARG A 322 27.42 -6.45 -7.97
CA ARG A 322 28.12 -5.21 -8.35
C ARG A 322 29.31 -5.00 -7.44
N LEU A 323 30.51 -5.20 -7.99
CA LEU A 323 31.77 -4.84 -7.33
C LEU A 323 32.07 -3.37 -7.58
N TYR A 324 32.10 -2.56 -6.52
CA TYR A 324 32.61 -1.19 -6.60
C TYR A 324 34.08 -1.16 -6.16
N PRO A 325 35.01 -0.66 -7.00
CA PRO A 325 36.38 -0.42 -6.56
C PRO A 325 36.40 0.64 -5.46
N ASN A 326 36.89 0.29 -4.27
CA ASN A 326 37.22 1.28 -3.24
C ASN A 326 38.53 2.00 -3.64
N PRO A 327 38.58 3.34 -3.68
CA PRO A 327 39.79 4.10 -3.96
C PRO A 327 40.97 3.86 -2.99
N ALA A 328 40.77 3.15 -1.87
CA ALA A 328 41.79 2.91 -0.84
C ALA A 328 42.40 1.48 -0.82
N GLY A 329 42.07 0.62 -1.77
CA GLY A 329 42.96 -0.48 -2.18
C GLY A 329 43.12 -1.74 -1.31
N GLU A 330 42.42 -1.95 -0.18
CA GLU A 330 42.64 -3.21 0.60
C GLU A 330 41.38 -3.91 1.17
N VAL A 331 40.16 -3.46 0.88
CA VAL A 331 38.94 -4.17 1.30
C VAL A 331 37.88 -4.12 0.20
N ILE A 332 37.38 -5.29 -0.20
CA ILE A 332 36.15 -5.42 -1.00
C ILE A 332 34.99 -5.45 0.00
N ASN A 333 34.17 -4.41 0.01
CA ASN A 333 32.91 -4.45 0.74
C ASN A 333 31.90 -5.22 -0.11
N LEU A 334 31.45 -6.36 0.42
CA LEU A 334 30.31 -7.11 -0.11
C LEU A 334 29.05 -6.56 0.55
N GLU A 335 28.26 -5.80 -0.22
CA GLU A 335 26.90 -5.44 0.17
C GLU A 335 25.98 -6.55 -0.36
N ILE A 336 25.63 -7.48 0.53
CA ILE A 336 24.65 -8.52 0.25
C ILE A 336 23.28 -7.91 0.54
N ALA A 337 22.32 -8.07 -0.38
CA ALA A 337 20.95 -7.64 -0.14
C ALA A 337 20.47 -8.15 1.23
N GLU A 338 19.99 -7.25 2.09
CA GLU A 338 19.52 -7.62 3.42
C GLU A 338 18.30 -8.54 3.28
N CYS A 339 18.43 -9.76 3.82
CA CYS A 339 17.33 -10.72 3.90
C CYS A 339 16.31 -10.24 4.94
N ILE A 340 15.02 -10.50 4.68
CA ILE A 340 13.92 -10.31 5.65
C ILE A 340 13.98 -11.39 6.73
#